data_AF-A0A5E4HRW1-F1
#
_entry.id   AF-A0A5E4HRW1-F1
#
_cell.length_a   1.000
_cell.length_b   1.000
_cell.length_c   1.000
_cell.angle_alpha   90.00
_cell.angle_beta   90.00
_cell.angle_gamma   90.00
#
_symmetry.space_group_name_H-M   'P 1'
#
loop_
_entity.id
_entity.type
_entity.pdbx_description
1 polymer ?
#
loop_
_entity_poly.entity_id
_entity_poly.type
_entity_poly.pdbx_seq_one_letter_code
_entity_poly.pdbx_strand_id
1 'polypeptide(L)'
;MKKIFAVMFVFIFFAACAAAESNKDVGLIASMINAIKSFIESLTGGNKTVSCDSWEIRDGAGCCPDVNKNGVCDTRETTTTTTTTVKEITTTTTTTTTTTTTTTTTTSTTTTTVAQPPKPTVACQTNKDCGVDREYYKCYEGNVHQITSYWVCTNPGTIASACRLKEAGFFDRQGNPTPYTICGRSEKCVDGQSECVLAS
;
A
#
# COMPACT_ATOMS: atom_id res chain seq x y z
N MET A 1 30.41 -15.26 -2.98
CA MET A 1 30.76 -13.85 -2.66
C MET A 1 30.39 -13.41 -1.24
N LYS A 2 29.21 -13.75 -0.70
CA LYS A 2 28.79 -13.33 0.67
C LYS A 2 29.76 -13.69 1.81
N LYS A 3 30.44 -14.84 1.74
CA LYS A 3 31.39 -15.29 2.78
C LYS A 3 32.69 -14.47 2.82
N ILE A 4 33.15 -13.94 1.67
CA ILE A 4 34.39 -13.12 1.59
C ILE A 4 34.15 -11.73 2.19
N PHE A 5 32.98 -11.14 1.94
CA PHE A 5 32.58 -9.87 2.54
C PHE A 5 32.45 -9.94 4.07
N ALA A 6 31.93 -11.05 4.61
CA ALA A 6 31.84 -11.23 6.06
C ALA A 6 33.22 -11.24 6.73
N VAL A 7 34.22 -11.90 6.12
CA VAL A 7 35.58 -11.95 6.64
C VAL A 7 36.24 -10.57 6.57
N MET A 8 36.10 -9.85 5.46
CA MET A 8 36.66 -8.49 5.34
C MET A 8 36.06 -7.51 6.36
N PHE A 9 34.75 -7.61 6.64
CA PHE A 9 34.09 -6.74 7.61
C PHE A 9 34.58 -6.97 9.03
N VAL A 10 34.84 -8.23 9.41
CA VAL A 10 35.43 -8.57 10.72
C VAL A 10 36.83 -7.97 10.86
N PHE A 11 37.67 -8.05 9.83
CA PHE A 11 39.02 -7.44 9.87
C PHE A 11 38.97 -5.91 10.02
N ILE A 12 38.06 -5.24 9.31
CA ILE A 12 37.86 -3.78 9.45
C ILE A 12 37.38 -3.44 10.87
N PHE A 13 36.51 -4.26 11.45
CA PHE A 13 35.99 -4.06 12.80
C PHE A 13 37.09 -4.18 13.87
N PHE A 14 37.95 -5.20 13.78
CA PHE A 14 39.08 -5.36 14.71
C PHE A 14 40.08 -4.20 14.59
N ALA A 15 40.34 -3.71 13.37
CA ALA A 15 41.20 -2.55 13.16
C ALA A 15 40.61 -1.26 13.77
N ALA A 16 39.28 -1.07 13.67
CA ALA A 16 38.60 0.08 14.27
C ALA A 16 38.58 0.01 15.81
N CYS A 17 38.40 -1.19 16.40
CA CYS A 17 38.46 -1.37 17.84
C CYS A 17 39.86 -1.11 18.42
N ALA A 18 40.93 -1.52 17.73
CA ALA A 18 42.30 -1.26 18.17
C ALA A 18 42.66 0.25 18.18
N ALA A 19 42.03 1.05 17.32
CA ALA A 19 42.23 2.50 17.28
C ALA A 19 41.43 3.28 18.36
N ALA A 20 40.44 2.64 19.01
CA ALA A 20 39.52 3.30 19.92
C ALA A 20 40.01 3.36 21.39
N GLU A 21 41.14 2.73 21.73
CA GLU A 21 41.66 2.73 23.11
C GLU A 21 42.13 4.10 23.63
N SER A 22 42.25 5.13 22.77
CA SER A 22 42.79 6.43 23.19
C SER A 22 41.76 7.49 23.57
N ASN A 23 40.46 7.31 23.29
CA ASN A 23 39.44 8.34 23.56
C ASN A 23 38.18 7.75 24.21
N LYS A 24 37.81 8.27 25.38
CA LYS A 24 36.66 7.86 26.21
C LYS A 24 35.29 8.29 25.64
N ASP A 25 35.09 8.22 24.33
CA ASP A 25 33.85 8.65 23.68
C ASP A 25 32.81 7.52 23.63
N VAL A 26 32.07 7.39 24.72
CA VAL A 26 30.99 6.40 24.91
C VAL A 26 29.90 6.50 23.83
N GLY A 27 29.71 7.69 23.22
CA GLY A 27 28.73 7.92 22.16
C GLY A 27 29.04 7.19 20.85
N LEU A 28 30.33 7.05 20.50
CA LEU A 28 30.73 6.37 19.27
C LEU A 28 30.44 4.86 19.35
N ILE A 29 30.69 4.27 20.52
CA ILE A 29 30.46 2.85 20.80
C ILE A 29 28.96 2.51 20.67
N ALA A 30 28.07 3.34 21.20
CA ALA A 30 26.63 3.13 21.11
C ALA A 30 26.12 3.16 19.65
N SER A 31 26.65 4.09 18.84
CA SER A 31 26.32 4.18 17.41
C SER A 31 26.81 2.93 16.63
N MET A 32 28.04 2.47 16.91
CA MET A 32 28.59 1.27 16.29
C MET A 32 27.79 0.01 16.65
N ILE A 33 27.34 -0.14 17.90
CA ILE A 33 26.51 -1.29 18.32
C ILE A 33 25.19 -1.35 17.53
N ASN A 34 24.53 -0.21 17.31
CA ASN A 34 23.28 -0.17 16.54
C ASN A 34 23.52 -0.51 15.05
N ALA A 35 24.63 -0.05 14.47
CA ALA A 35 25.01 -0.39 13.11
C ALA A 35 25.28 -1.90 12.95
N ILE A 36 25.98 -2.51 13.91
CA ILE A 36 26.23 -3.97 13.93
C ILE A 36 24.91 -4.74 14.02
N LYS A 37 23.98 -4.31 14.88
CA LYS A 37 22.68 -4.97 15.05
C LYS A 37 21.90 -5.01 13.72
N SER A 38 21.81 -3.88 13.02
CA SER A 38 21.16 -3.80 11.72
C SER A 38 21.85 -4.67 10.65
N PHE A 39 23.18 -4.73 10.68
CA PHE A 39 23.94 -5.58 9.75
C PHE A 39 23.73 -7.08 10.02
N ILE A 40 23.68 -7.51 11.28
CA ILE A 40 23.38 -8.90 11.64
C ILE A 40 21.95 -9.28 11.21
N GLU A 41 20.97 -8.40 11.39
CA GLU A 41 19.59 -8.60 10.91
C GLU A 41 19.53 -8.76 9.38
N SER A 42 20.36 -8.01 8.65
CA SER A 42 20.50 -8.14 7.19
C SER A 42 21.16 -9.47 6.77
N LEU A 43 22.21 -9.90 7.47
CA LEU A 43 22.94 -11.14 7.15
C LEU A 43 22.18 -12.42 7.48
N THR A 44 21.45 -12.41 8.61
CA THR A 44 20.64 -13.56 9.04
C THR A 44 19.33 -13.67 8.27
N GLY A 45 19.07 -12.77 7.30
CA GLY A 45 17.81 -12.70 6.58
C GLY A 45 16.66 -12.56 7.56
N GLY A 46 16.86 -11.68 8.57
CA GLY A 46 16.17 -11.63 9.85
C GLY A 46 14.80 -12.25 9.75
N ASN A 47 14.66 -13.42 10.40
CA ASN A 47 13.51 -14.33 10.34
C ASN A 47 12.24 -13.54 10.01
N LYS A 48 11.94 -13.37 8.71
CA LYS A 48 10.81 -12.56 8.29
C LYS A 48 9.63 -13.36 8.76
N THR A 49 9.09 -12.97 9.91
CA THR A 49 7.80 -13.42 10.36
C THR A 49 6.86 -12.97 9.27
N VAL A 50 6.55 -13.90 8.38
CA VAL A 50 5.50 -13.75 7.38
C VAL A 50 4.27 -13.43 8.21
N SER A 51 3.88 -12.15 8.15
CA SER A 51 2.67 -11.67 8.79
C SER A 51 1.55 -12.07 7.85
N CYS A 52 0.82 -13.12 8.21
CA CYS A 52 -0.41 -13.49 7.54
C CYS A 52 -1.54 -12.59 8.04
N ASP A 53 -2.51 -12.32 7.18
CA ASP A 53 -3.71 -11.60 7.61
C ASP A 53 -4.51 -12.45 8.61
N SER A 54 -5.41 -11.82 9.38
CA SER A 54 -6.20 -12.48 10.43
C SER A 54 -7.07 -13.67 9.95
N TRP A 55 -7.26 -13.82 8.64
CA TRP A 55 -8.05 -14.88 8.01
C TRP A 55 -7.18 -15.93 7.29
N GLU A 56 -5.85 -15.83 7.41
CA GLU A 56 -4.88 -16.71 6.78
C GLU A 56 -4.10 -17.52 7.84
N ILE A 57 -3.78 -18.78 7.52
CA ILE A 57 -2.91 -19.67 8.30
C ILE A 57 -1.50 -19.64 7.71
N ARG A 58 -0.51 -19.80 8.59
CA ARG A 58 0.90 -19.87 8.22
C ARG A 58 1.27 -21.31 7.82
N ASP A 59 1.68 -21.51 6.58
CA ASP A 59 2.18 -22.79 6.06
C ASP A 59 3.64 -22.67 5.64
N GLY A 60 4.55 -23.04 6.54
CA GLY A 60 5.99 -22.95 6.35
C GLY A 60 6.47 -21.52 6.06
N ALA A 61 6.74 -21.25 4.78
CA ALA A 61 7.26 -19.97 4.29
C ALA A 61 6.17 -19.03 3.72
N GLY A 62 4.89 -19.45 3.68
CA GLY A 62 3.79 -18.69 3.10
C GLY A 62 2.58 -18.53 4.02
N CYS A 63 1.55 -17.87 3.49
CA CYS A 63 0.22 -17.77 4.08
C CYS A 63 -0.78 -18.42 3.13
N CYS A 64 -1.73 -19.16 3.69
CA CYS A 64 -2.88 -19.66 2.94
C CYS A 64 -4.17 -19.19 3.60
N PRO A 65 -5.23 -18.92 2.82
CA PRO A 65 -6.56 -18.71 3.36
C PRO A 65 -6.98 -19.79 4.37
N ASP A 66 -7.85 -19.44 5.31
CA ASP A 66 -8.61 -20.38 6.13
C ASP A 66 -10.10 -20.08 5.98
N VAL A 67 -10.65 -20.39 4.82
CA VAL A 67 -12.03 -20.04 4.46
C VAL A 67 -13.02 -20.75 5.39
N ASN A 68 -12.71 -21.96 5.84
CA ASN A 68 -13.57 -22.75 6.70
C ASN A 68 -13.24 -22.65 8.20
N LYS A 69 -12.21 -21.89 8.60
CA LYS A 69 -11.77 -21.66 9.98
C LYS A 69 -11.37 -22.94 10.72
N ASN A 70 -10.85 -23.93 10.02
CA ASN A 70 -10.46 -25.20 10.63
C ASN A 70 -8.99 -25.21 11.11
N GLY A 71 -8.22 -24.14 10.84
CA GLY A 71 -6.81 -24.05 11.24
C GLY A 71 -5.88 -24.95 10.43
N VAL A 72 -6.33 -25.47 9.30
CA VAL A 72 -5.57 -26.36 8.42
C VAL A 72 -5.54 -25.78 7.00
N CYS A 73 -4.33 -25.69 6.45
CA CYS A 73 -4.12 -25.33 5.05
C CYS A 73 -4.55 -26.51 4.15
N ASP A 74 -5.83 -26.58 3.78
CA ASP A 74 -6.35 -27.67 2.96
C ASP A 74 -6.40 -27.32 1.45
N THR A 75 -6.27 -28.34 0.61
CA THR A 75 -6.12 -28.21 -0.85
C THR A 75 -7.36 -27.62 -1.54
N ARG A 76 -8.50 -27.48 -0.85
CA ARG A 76 -9.72 -26.92 -1.41
C ARG A 76 -9.70 -25.40 -1.52
N GLU A 77 -8.65 -24.76 -1.04
CA GLU A 77 -8.48 -23.30 -1.08
C GLU A 77 -7.50 -22.85 -2.17
N THR A 78 -7.06 -23.78 -3.03
CA THR A 78 -6.27 -23.50 -4.22
C THR A 78 -7.14 -22.77 -5.25
N THR A 79 -7.07 -21.44 -5.27
CA THR A 79 -7.68 -20.63 -6.32
C THR A 79 -7.01 -20.97 -7.64
N THR A 80 -7.65 -21.83 -8.44
CA THR A 80 -7.19 -22.17 -9.78
C THR A 80 -7.51 -21.01 -10.70
N THR A 81 -6.55 -20.08 -10.85
CA THR A 81 -6.63 -19.00 -11.84
C THR A 81 -6.59 -19.62 -13.24
N THR A 82 -7.76 -19.77 -13.85
CA THR A 82 -7.88 -20.28 -15.23
C THR A 82 -7.61 -19.15 -16.21
N THR A 83 -6.40 -19.08 -16.74
CA THR A 83 -6.04 -18.13 -17.80
C THR A 83 -6.55 -18.65 -19.14
N THR A 84 -7.65 -18.10 -19.64
CA THR A 84 -8.20 -18.44 -20.96
C THR A 84 -7.41 -17.74 -22.06
N THR A 85 -6.41 -18.43 -22.62
CA THR A 85 -5.71 -17.97 -23.83
C THR A 85 -6.56 -18.30 -25.05
N VAL A 86 -7.23 -17.30 -25.62
CA VAL A 86 -7.96 -17.43 -26.88
C VAL A 86 -6.95 -17.48 -28.02
N LYS A 87 -6.66 -18.67 -28.54
CA LYS A 87 -5.88 -18.85 -29.76
C LYS A 87 -6.84 -18.89 -30.95
N GLU A 88 -6.79 -17.86 -31.77
CA GLU A 88 -7.52 -17.76 -33.04
C GLU A 88 -7.01 -18.85 -34.00
N ILE A 89 -7.89 -19.77 -34.41
CA ILE A 89 -7.60 -20.80 -35.42
C ILE A 89 -8.46 -20.52 -36.63
N THR A 90 -7.84 -19.95 -37.67
CA THR A 90 -8.46 -19.75 -38.99
C THR A 90 -8.41 -21.08 -39.75
N THR A 91 -9.59 -21.65 -40.04
CA THR A 91 -9.71 -22.91 -40.79
C THR A 91 -10.32 -22.63 -42.16
N THR A 92 -9.61 -23.00 -43.22
CA THR A 92 -10.08 -22.90 -44.63
C THR A 92 -10.68 -24.23 -45.05
N THR A 93 -11.95 -24.24 -45.50
CA THR A 93 -12.67 -25.46 -45.88
C THR A 93 -12.94 -25.50 -47.39
N THR A 94 -12.49 -26.56 -48.05
CA THR A 94 -12.76 -26.87 -49.46
C THR A 94 -14.03 -27.71 -49.59
N THR A 95 -14.93 -27.36 -50.51
CA THR A 95 -16.27 -27.96 -50.63
C THR A 95 -16.31 -28.97 -51.79
N THR A 96 -16.68 -30.22 -51.49
CA THR A 96 -17.01 -31.27 -52.48
C THR A 96 -18.43 -31.75 -52.22
N THR A 97 -19.30 -31.68 -53.22
CA THR A 97 -20.75 -31.89 -53.08
C THR A 97 -21.12 -33.36 -53.27
N THR A 98 -21.49 -34.04 -52.18
CA THR A 98 -22.10 -35.38 -52.21
C THR A 98 -23.41 -35.33 -51.43
N THR A 99 -24.53 -35.61 -52.11
CA THR A 99 -25.87 -35.50 -51.54
C THR A 99 -26.23 -36.79 -50.81
N THR A 100 -26.06 -36.80 -49.48
CA THR A 100 -26.52 -37.87 -48.59
C THR A 100 -27.52 -37.27 -47.60
N THR A 101 -28.75 -37.77 -47.59
CA THR A 101 -29.80 -37.30 -46.68
C THR A 101 -29.59 -37.89 -45.30
N THR A 102 -28.91 -37.14 -44.43
CA THR A 102 -28.67 -37.50 -43.03
C THR A 102 -29.67 -36.77 -42.15
N THR A 103 -30.48 -37.52 -41.39
CA THR A 103 -31.39 -36.97 -40.38
C THR A 103 -30.57 -36.58 -39.14
N THR A 104 -30.25 -35.29 -39.00
CA THR A 104 -29.44 -34.78 -37.89
C THR A 104 -30.33 -34.33 -36.74
N THR A 105 -30.36 -35.10 -35.65
CA THR A 105 -31.01 -34.69 -34.40
C THR A 105 -30.15 -33.62 -33.72
N THR A 106 -30.60 -32.36 -33.72
CA THR A 106 -29.89 -31.25 -33.08
C THR A 106 -30.33 -31.12 -31.63
N THR A 107 -29.45 -31.46 -30.69
CA THR A 107 -29.66 -31.22 -29.26
C THR A 107 -29.10 -29.84 -28.91
N SER A 108 -29.98 -28.88 -28.66
CA SER A 108 -29.60 -27.52 -28.28
C SER A 108 -29.37 -27.42 -26.77
N THR A 109 -28.10 -27.35 -26.35
CA THR A 109 -27.75 -27.09 -24.96
C THR A 109 -27.89 -25.60 -24.68
N THR A 110 -28.91 -25.21 -23.91
CA THR A 110 -29.11 -23.82 -23.50
C THR A 110 -28.29 -23.53 -22.25
N THR A 111 -27.12 -22.91 -22.42
CA THR A 111 -26.29 -22.48 -21.29
C THR A 111 -26.83 -21.16 -20.74
N THR A 112 -27.46 -21.20 -19.58
CA THR A 112 -27.94 -19.99 -18.91
C THR A 112 -26.79 -19.40 -18.09
N THR A 113 -26.15 -18.36 -18.60
CA THR A 113 -25.14 -17.61 -17.84
C THR A 113 -25.85 -16.73 -16.82
N VAL A 114 -25.90 -17.18 -15.57
CA VAL A 114 -26.39 -16.34 -14.47
C VAL A 114 -25.36 -15.25 -14.25
N ALA A 115 -25.76 -13.99 -14.51
CA ALA A 115 -24.90 -12.84 -14.25
C ALA A 115 -24.45 -12.85 -12.79
N GLN A 116 -23.15 -13.00 -12.58
CA GLN A 116 -22.60 -13.01 -11.23
C GLN A 116 -22.83 -11.62 -10.61
N PRO A 117 -23.32 -11.53 -9.35
CA PRO A 117 -23.45 -10.25 -8.69
C PRO A 117 -22.09 -9.54 -8.69
N PRO A 118 -22.05 -8.21 -8.93
CA PRO A 118 -20.80 -7.46 -8.99
C PRO A 118 -20.04 -7.68 -7.68
N LYS A 119 -18.76 -8.03 -7.80
CA LYS A 119 -17.86 -8.19 -6.65
C LYS A 119 -17.87 -6.87 -5.86
N PRO A 120 -18.13 -6.89 -4.54
CA PRO A 120 -18.11 -5.68 -3.76
C PRO A 120 -16.71 -5.07 -3.82
N THR A 121 -16.64 -3.78 -4.17
CA THR A 121 -15.39 -3.06 -4.35
C THR A 121 -14.98 -2.40 -3.04
N VAL A 122 -13.75 -2.67 -2.60
CA VAL A 122 -13.08 -1.95 -1.51
C VAL A 122 -12.72 -0.56 -2.04
N ALA A 123 -13.20 0.50 -1.39
CA ALA A 123 -12.93 1.88 -1.78
C ALA A 123 -11.50 2.33 -1.48
N CYS A 124 -10.92 1.87 -0.37
CA CYS A 124 -9.53 2.19 0.02
C CYS A 124 -8.92 1.13 0.95
N GLN A 125 -7.61 0.93 0.83
CA GLN A 125 -6.79 0.12 1.74
C GLN A 125 -5.93 0.99 2.66
N THR A 126 -5.53 2.18 2.19
CA THR A 126 -4.72 3.14 2.93
C THR A 126 -5.22 4.56 2.68
N ASN A 127 -4.78 5.52 3.49
CA ASN A 127 -5.11 6.94 3.27
C ASN A 127 -4.61 7.46 1.91
N LYS A 128 -3.56 6.86 1.35
CA LYS A 128 -2.99 7.25 0.04
C LYS A 128 -3.92 6.93 -1.12
N ASP A 129 -4.81 5.94 -0.96
CA ASP A 129 -5.75 5.54 -2.01
C ASP A 129 -6.89 6.56 -2.18
N CYS A 130 -7.10 7.40 -1.16
CA CYS A 130 -8.21 8.36 -1.13
C CYS A 130 -7.92 9.69 -1.83
N GLY A 131 -6.65 9.98 -2.11
CA GLY A 131 -6.24 11.19 -2.81
C GLY A 131 -5.00 11.84 -2.21
N VAL A 132 -4.75 13.07 -2.67
CA VAL A 132 -3.62 13.89 -2.24
C VAL A 132 -4.12 14.95 -1.26
N ASP A 133 -3.32 15.22 -0.23
CA ASP A 133 -3.55 16.31 0.71
C ASP A 133 -3.57 17.66 -0.02
N ARG A 134 -4.35 18.61 0.49
CA ARG A 134 -4.45 19.95 -0.09
C ARG A 134 -4.27 21.01 0.97
N GLU A 135 -3.52 22.03 0.62
CA GLU A 135 -3.35 23.23 1.42
C GLU A 135 -4.10 24.38 0.75
N TYR A 136 -4.83 25.15 1.55
CA TYR A 136 -5.53 26.33 1.09
C TYR A 136 -5.62 27.36 2.22
N TYR A 137 -5.95 28.61 1.88
CA TYR A 137 -5.99 29.71 2.85
C TYR A 137 -7.42 30.16 3.11
N LYS A 138 -7.73 30.43 4.38
CA LYS A 138 -9.07 30.87 4.82
C LYS A 138 -8.97 32.00 5.82
N CYS A 139 -9.95 32.90 5.78
CA CYS A 139 -10.08 33.98 6.73
C CYS A 139 -10.74 33.53 8.03
N TYR A 140 -10.09 33.87 9.14
CA TYR A 140 -10.67 33.69 10.47
C TYR A 140 -10.24 34.83 11.39
N GLU A 141 -11.21 35.48 12.02
CA GLU A 141 -11.01 36.64 12.90
C GLU A 141 -10.15 37.76 12.27
N GLY A 142 -10.30 37.97 10.95
CA GLY A 142 -9.57 39.00 10.21
C GLY A 142 -8.13 38.63 9.83
N ASN A 143 -7.68 37.42 10.14
CA ASN A 143 -6.36 36.91 9.81
C ASN A 143 -6.43 35.82 8.73
N VAL A 144 -5.35 35.65 7.97
CA VAL A 144 -5.21 34.58 6.96
C VAL A 144 -4.63 33.35 7.64
N HIS A 145 -5.32 32.22 7.59
CA HIS A 145 -4.85 30.95 8.14
C HIS A 145 -4.59 29.94 7.02
N GLN A 146 -3.48 29.23 7.12
CA GLN A 146 -3.24 28.07 6.27
C GLN A 146 -3.99 26.86 6.85
N ILE A 147 -4.84 26.25 6.02
CA ILE A 147 -5.62 25.07 6.37
C ILE A 147 -5.10 23.89 5.55
N THR A 148 -4.82 22.78 6.23
CA THR A 148 -4.43 21.53 5.57
C THR A 148 -5.58 20.55 5.60
N SER A 149 -6.13 20.22 4.44
CA SER A 149 -7.09 19.14 4.28
C SER A 149 -6.39 17.84 3.89
N TYR A 150 -6.82 16.74 4.47
CA TYR A 150 -6.22 15.42 4.26
C TYR A 150 -7.26 14.33 4.21
N TRP A 151 -6.96 13.28 3.45
CA TRP A 151 -7.86 12.16 3.29
C TRP A 151 -7.58 11.07 4.32
N VAL A 152 -8.66 10.51 4.88
CA VAL A 152 -8.62 9.38 5.80
C VAL A 152 -9.46 8.25 5.22
N CYS A 153 -8.83 7.09 5.04
CA CYS A 153 -9.52 5.85 4.75
C CYS A 153 -10.13 5.29 6.03
N THR A 154 -11.45 5.21 6.06
CA THR A 154 -12.20 4.54 7.13
C THR A 154 -12.40 3.08 6.76
N ASN A 155 -12.31 2.17 7.73
CA ASN A 155 -12.42 0.71 7.55
C ASN A 155 -11.54 0.12 6.42
N PRO A 156 -10.23 0.42 6.40
CA PRO A 156 -9.32 0.03 5.32
C PRO A 156 -9.40 -1.47 5.01
N GLY A 157 -9.42 -1.80 3.72
CA GLY A 157 -9.40 -3.20 3.24
C GLY A 157 -10.75 -3.91 3.28
N THR A 158 -11.82 -3.26 3.75
CA THR A 158 -13.17 -3.87 3.83
C THR A 158 -14.12 -3.35 2.77
N ILE A 159 -15.23 -4.06 2.52
CA ILE A 159 -16.32 -3.58 1.65
C ILE A 159 -17.02 -2.32 2.19
N ALA A 160 -16.85 -2.02 3.49
CA ALA A 160 -17.35 -0.82 4.14
C ALA A 160 -16.29 0.30 4.18
N SER A 161 -15.20 0.15 3.42
CA SER A 161 -14.18 1.18 3.33
C SER A 161 -14.74 2.44 2.67
N ALA A 162 -14.32 3.60 3.17
CA ALA A 162 -14.73 4.88 2.61
C ALA A 162 -13.67 5.96 2.86
N CYS A 163 -13.47 6.82 1.87
CA CYS A 163 -12.59 7.99 1.97
C CYS A 163 -13.34 9.17 2.58
N ARG A 164 -12.78 9.76 3.62
CA ARG A 164 -13.30 10.96 4.29
C ARG A 164 -12.26 12.06 4.25
N LEU A 165 -12.64 13.23 3.77
CA LEU A 165 -11.81 14.42 3.89
C LEU A 165 -11.91 14.94 5.33
N LYS A 166 -10.77 15.17 5.96
CA LYS A 166 -10.66 15.86 7.23
C LYS A 166 -9.88 17.15 7.03
N GLU A 167 -10.23 18.15 7.81
CA GLU A 167 -9.48 19.41 7.87
C GLU A 167 -8.72 19.44 9.19
N ALA A 168 -7.39 19.52 9.10
CA ALA A 168 -6.58 20.01 10.19
C ALA A 168 -6.80 21.53 10.20
N GLY A 169 -7.65 21.99 11.12
CA GLY A 169 -8.07 23.40 11.22
C GLY A 169 -6.90 24.30 11.65
N PHE A 170 -7.11 25.10 12.69
CA PHE A 170 -6.06 25.96 13.28
C PHE A 170 -4.89 25.19 13.89
N PHE A 171 -4.89 23.86 13.82
CA PHE A 171 -3.84 23.03 14.36
C PHE A 171 -3.41 22.02 13.31
N ASP A 172 -2.10 21.81 13.18
CA ASP A 172 -1.51 20.78 12.34
C ASP A 172 -1.91 19.37 12.81
N ARG A 173 -1.41 18.33 12.12
CA ARG A 173 -1.71 16.93 12.49
C ARG A 173 -1.17 16.54 13.87
N GLN A 174 -0.23 17.30 14.42
CA GLN A 174 0.39 17.12 15.72
C GLN A 174 -0.31 17.94 16.82
N GLY A 175 -1.32 18.75 16.46
CA GLY A 175 -2.03 19.62 17.41
C GLY A 175 -1.34 20.95 17.68
N ASN A 176 -0.31 21.33 16.91
CA ASN A 176 0.33 22.64 17.03
C ASN A 176 -0.42 23.66 16.19
N PRO A 177 -0.53 24.93 16.62
CA PRO A 177 -1.22 25.95 15.85
C PRO A 177 -0.62 26.11 14.44
N THR A 178 -1.46 26.18 13.41
CA THR A 178 -1.01 26.41 12.03
C THR A 178 -0.47 27.84 11.87
N PRO A 179 0.47 28.07 10.94
CA PRO A 179 0.93 29.40 10.62
C PRO A 179 -0.24 30.30 10.19
N TYR A 180 -0.25 31.53 10.68
CA TYR A 180 -1.23 32.55 10.30
C TYR A 180 -0.56 33.90 10.04
N THR A 181 -1.16 34.68 9.15
CA THR A 181 -0.74 36.05 8.83
C THR A 181 -1.75 37.02 9.43
N ILE A 182 -1.27 37.92 10.29
CA ILE A 182 -2.09 38.96 10.89
C ILE A 182 -2.27 40.11 9.91
N CYS A 183 -3.52 40.48 9.61
CA CYS A 183 -3.78 41.62 8.73
C CYS A 183 -3.69 42.94 9.48
N GLY A 184 -2.98 43.91 8.90
CA GLY A 184 -2.88 45.26 9.44
C GLY A 184 -4.21 46.03 9.36
N ARG A 185 -4.28 47.21 10.00
CA ARG A 185 -5.50 48.04 10.02
C ARG A 185 -5.98 48.52 8.64
N SER A 186 -5.08 48.60 7.67
CA SER A 186 -5.37 48.97 6.27
C SER A 186 -5.54 47.77 5.34
N GLU A 187 -5.46 46.56 5.88
CA GLU A 187 -5.53 45.32 5.13
C GLU A 187 -6.77 44.53 5.54
N LYS A 188 -7.27 43.70 4.63
CA LYS A 188 -8.35 42.75 4.85
C LYS A 188 -7.88 41.36 4.45
N CYS A 189 -8.27 40.38 5.24
CA CYS A 189 -8.19 39.00 4.81
C CYS A 189 -9.19 38.76 3.67
N VAL A 190 -8.77 38.00 2.65
CA VAL A 190 -9.64 37.54 1.55
C VAL A 190 -9.49 36.02 1.44
N ASP A 191 -10.61 35.29 1.42
CA ASP A 191 -10.59 33.82 1.33
C ASP A 191 -9.83 33.36 0.07
N GLY A 192 -8.99 32.34 0.24
CA GLY A 192 -8.13 31.80 -0.81
C GLY A 192 -6.84 32.60 -1.07
N GLN A 193 -6.64 33.76 -0.45
CA GLN A 193 -5.37 34.49 -0.52
C GLN A 193 -4.42 34.04 0.58
N SER A 194 -3.14 33.86 0.24
CA SER A 194 -2.06 33.54 1.19
C SER A 194 -1.62 34.75 2.02
N GLU A 195 -2.02 35.96 1.61
CA GLU A 195 -1.58 37.22 2.17
C GLU A 195 -2.78 38.16 2.38
N CYS A 196 -2.63 39.09 3.31
CA CYS A 196 -3.61 40.14 3.53
C CYS A 196 -3.60 41.13 2.36
N VAL A 197 -4.78 41.59 1.94
CA VAL A 197 -4.94 42.47 0.77
C VAL A 197 -5.31 43.86 1.25
N LEU A 198 -4.79 44.92 0.62
CA LEU A 198 -5.19 46.29 0.97
C LEU A 198 -6.71 46.48 0.82
N ALA A 199 -7.32 47.11 1.83
CA ALA A 199 -8.73 47.47 1.79
C ALA A 199 -8.93 48.66 0.83
N SER A 200 -9.35 48.33 -0.39
CA SER A 200 -9.89 49.28 -1.39
C SER A 200 -11.11 50.04 -0.86
#